data_AF-A0A931EEP5-F1
#
_entry.id   AF-A0A931EEP5-F1
#
_cell.length_a   1.000
_cell.length_b   1.000
_cell.length_c   1.000
_cell.angle_alpha   90.00
_cell.angle_beta   90.00
_cell.angle_gamma   90.00
#
_symmetry.space_group_name_H-M   'P 1'
#
loop_
_entity.id
_entity.type
_entity.pdbx_description
1 polymer ?
#
loop_
_entity_poly.entity_id
_entity_poly.type
_entity_poly.pdbx_seq_one_letter_code
_entity_poly.pdbx_strand_id
1 'polypeptide(L)'
;MSDAQDHAAEALEEVADALRDARLAFQVAEDLTRATLKSNTRGVPDAAVLRANPVVEGRRPVDDALAQLERARHKVLVAIFAVALEDGMTIAELARNYGFSRQLASRYAKEARATRSQE
;
A
#
# COMPACT_ATOMS: atom_id res chain seq x y z
N MET A 1 13.38 19.86 12.58
CA MET A 1 12.12 19.10 12.51
C MET A 1 11.87 18.50 13.88
N SER A 2 10.61 18.30 14.26
CA SER A 2 10.29 17.48 15.44
C SER A 2 10.41 15.99 15.09
N ASP A 3 10.62 15.14 16.09
CA ASP A 3 10.69 13.67 15.91
C ASP A 3 9.46 13.13 15.16
N ALA A 4 8.28 13.72 15.40
CA ALA A 4 7.04 13.36 14.69
C ALA A 4 7.06 13.73 13.20
N GLN A 5 7.71 14.85 12.83
CA GLN A 5 7.88 15.25 11.43
C GLN A 5 8.89 14.35 10.71
N ASP A 6 9.96 13.95 11.40
CA ASP A 6 10.97 13.02 10.88
C ASP A 6 10.33 11.65 10.62
N HIS A 7 9.56 11.14 11.60
CA HIS A 7 8.84 9.87 11.46
C HIS A 7 7.80 9.90 10.33
N ALA A 8 7.09 11.02 10.15
CA ALA A 8 6.16 11.18 9.04
C ALA A 8 6.89 11.19 7.67
N ALA A 9 8.08 11.78 7.59
CA ALA A 9 8.89 11.78 6.38
C ALA A 9 9.41 10.37 6.04
N GLU A 10 9.96 9.65 7.01
CA GLU A 10 10.40 8.26 6.84
C GLU A 10 9.25 7.36 6.38
N ALA A 11 8.07 7.50 6.99
CA ALA A 11 6.90 6.73 6.59
C ALA A 11 6.50 7.05 5.13
N LEU A 12 6.59 8.32 4.69
CA LEU A 12 6.30 8.71 3.31
C LEU A 12 7.29 8.08 2.32
N GLU A 13 8.56 7.97 2.70
CA GLU A 13 9.56 7.22 1.91
C GLU A 13 9.20 5.73 1.81
N GLU A 14 8.78 5.10 2.92
CA GLU A 14 8.29 3.71 2.88
C GLU A 14 7.11 3.50 1.92
N VAL A 15 6.19 4.47 1.83
CA VAL A 15 5.07 4.41 0.88
C VAL A 15 5.56 4.56 -0.56
N ALA A 16 6.49 5.49 -0.82
CA ALA A 16 7.08 5.66 -2.14
C ALA A 16 7.78 4.37 -2.62
N ASP A 17 8.49 3.71 -1.71
CA ASP A 17 9.17 2.45 -1.96
C ASP A 17 8.18 1.31 -2.21
N ALA A 18 7.15 1.17 -1.37
CA ALA A 18 6.11 0.17 -1.57
C ALA A 18 5.33 0.37 -2.87
N LEU A 19 5.08 1.62 -3.29
CA LEU A 19 4.47 1.92 -4.59
C LEU A 19 5.37 1.51 -5.76
N ARG A 20 6.68 1.73 -5.65
CA ARG A 20 7.66 1.31 -6.63
C ARG A 20 7.72 -0.21 -6.76
N ASP A 21 7.73 -0.92 -5.63
CA ASP A 21 7.72 -2.39 -5.60
C ASP A 21 6.41 -2.96 -6.17
N ALA A 22 5.26 -2.37 -5.81
CA ALA A 22 3.96 -2.74 -6.37
C ALA A 22 3.91 -2.55 -7.89
N ARG A 23 4.46 -1.44 -8.40
CA ARG A 23 4.56 -1.21 -9.86
C ARG A 23 5.37 -2.30 -10.56
N LEU A 24 6.51 -2.70 -9.98
CA LEU A 24 7.33 -3.78 -10.54
C LEU A 24 6.58 -5.12 -10.51
N ALA A 25 5.91 -5.45 -9.40
CA ALA A 25 5.12 -6.66 -9.27
C ALA A 25 3.96 -6.71 -10.29
N PHE A 26 3.24 -5.60 -10.47
CA PHE A 26 2.18 -5.51 -11.48
C PHE A 26 2.71 -5.68 -12.90
N GLN A 27 3.87 -5.09 -13.23
CA GLN A 27 4.48 -5.23 -14.55
C GLN A 27 4.80 -6.71 -14.85
N VAL A 28 5.42 -7.42 -13.89
CA VAL A 28 5.74 -8.84 -14.04
C VAL A 28 4.48 -9.69 -14.20
N ALA A 29 3.45 -9.42 -13.39
CA ALA A 29 2.18 -10.15 -13.49
C ALA A 29 1.47 -9.89 -14.83
N GLU A 30 1.52 -8.66 -15.34
CA GLU A 30 0.99 -8.31 -16.66
C GLU A 30 1.73 -9.06 -17.78
N ASP A 31 3.07 -9.05 -17.76
CA ASP A 31 3.90 -9.72 -18.77
C ASP A 31 3.62 -11.22 -18.83
N LEU A 32 3.52 -11.88 -17.67
CA LEU A 32 3.17 -13.30 -17.56
C LEU A 32 1.74 -13.58 -18.07
N THR A 33 0.79 -12.70 -17.76
CA THR A 33 -0.59 -12.81 -18.24
C THR A 33 -0.65 -12.68 -19.77
N ARG A 34 0.10 -11.74 -20.35
CA ARG A 34 0.19 -11.55 -21.81
C ARG A 34 0.86 -12.74 -22.49
N ALA A 35 1.93 -13.28 -21.92
CA ALA A 35 2.62 -14.47 -22.44
C ALA A 35 1.70 -15.71 -22.44
N THR A 36 0.92 -15.89 -21.37
CA THR A 36 -0.10 -16.92 -21.24
C THR A 36 -1.17 -16.78 -22.34
N LEU A 37 -1.72 -15.58 -22.53
CA LEU A 37 -2.72 -15.30 -23.57
C LEU A 37 -2.18 -15.62 -24.99
N LYS A 38 -0.93 -15.27 -25.28
CA LYS A 38 -0.29 -15.57 -26.57
C LYS A 38 -0.13 -17.07 -26.82
N SER A 39 0.01 -17.87 -25.77
CA SER A 39 0.14 -19.33 -25.87
C SER A 39 -1.22 -19.99 -26.08
N ASN A 40 -2.26 -19.54 -25.36
CA ASN A 40 -3.63 -20.04 -25.53
C ASN A 40 -4.21 -19.73 -26.92
N THR A 41 -3.94 -18.55 -27.48
CA THR A 41 -4.43 -18.16 -28.83
C THR A 41 -3.84 -19.00 -29.97
N ARG A 42 -2.84 -19.86 -29.70
CA ARG A 42 -2.24 -20.78 -30.67
C ARG A 42 -2.78 -22.21 -30.58
N GLY A 43 -3.83 -22.44 -29.80
CA GLY A 43 -4.44 -23.78 -29.63
C GLY A 43 -3.65 -24.72 -28.74
N VAL A 44 -2.74 -24.18 -27.90
CA VAL A 44 -2.03 -24.97 -26.89
C VAL A 44 -3.01 -25.33 -25.76
N PRO A 45 -3.06 -26.59 -25.29
CA PRO A 45 -3.91 -26.96 -24.17
C PRO A 45 -3.57 -26.16 -22.90
N ASP A 46 -4.58 -25.69 -22.17
CA ASP A 46 -4.40 -24.85 -20.96
C ASP A 46 -3.45 -25.48 -19.93
N ALA A 47 -3.51 -26.80 -19.75
CA ALA A 47 -2.62 -27.51 -18.81
C ALA A 47 -1.14 -27.41 -19.20
N ALA A 48 -0.82 -27.35 -20.49
CA ALA A 48 0.55 -27.12 -20.95
C ALA A 48 0.98 -25.66 -20.76
N VAL A 49 0.07 -24.72 -20.98
CA VAL A 49 0.33 -23.29 -20.75
C VAL A 49 0.57 -22.98 -19.27
N LEU A 50 -0.24 -23.54 -18.35
CA LEU A 50 -0.08 -23.38 -16.91
C LEU A 50 1.23 -23.98 -16.38
N ARG A 51 1.72 -25.09 -16.98
CA ARG A 51 3.02 -25.66 -16.63
C ARG A 51 4.19 -24.82 -17.13
N ALA A 52 4.04 -24.18 -18.29
CA ALA A 52 5.08 -23.32 -18.88
C ALA A 52 5.09 -21.90 -18.29
N ASN A 53 3.97 -21.43 -17.74
CA ASN A 53 3.81 -20.10 -17.15
C ASN A 53 3.14 -20.27 -15.77
N PRO A 54 3.89 -20.59 -14.72
CA PRO A 54 3.33 -20.80 -13.39
C PRO A 54 2.68 -19.52 -12.86
N VAL A 55 1.34 -19.52 -12.75
CA VAL A 55 0.54 -18.37 -12.28
C VAL A 55 1.00 -17.83 -10.92
N VAL A 56 1.55 -18.71 -10.08
CA VAL A 56 2.06 -18.36 -8.76
C VAL A 56 3.18 -17.32 -8.80
N GLU A 57 4.02 -17.34 -9.84
CA GLU A 57 5.16 -16.43 -9.99
C GLU A 57 4.73 -14.99 -10.29
N GLY A 58 3.56 -14.79 -10.91
CA GLY A 58 2.97 -13.48 -11.10
C GLY A 58 2.03 -13.06 -9.96
N ARG A 59 1.24 -14.00 -9.42
CA ARG A 59 0.22 -13.68 -8.42
C ARG A 59 0.81 -13.32 -7.06
N ARG A 60 1.75 -14.13 -6.56
CA ARG A 60 2.25 -13.99 -5.20
C ARG A 60 2.99 -12.66 -4.97
N PRO A 61 3.89 -12.20 -5.87
CA PRO A 61 4.53 -10.90 -5.69
C PRO A 61 3.53 -9.74 -5.67
N VAL A 62 2.43 -9.83 -6.44
CA VAL A 62 1.36 -8.82 -6.41
C VAL A 62 0.64 -8.81 -5.06
N ASP A 63 0.25 -9.99 -4.55
CA ASP A 63 -0.39 -10.12 -3.24
C ASP A 63 0.51 -9.54 -2.13
N ASP A 64 1.81 -9.87 -2.15
CA ASP A 64 2.79 -9.41 -1.19
C ASP A 64 3.01 -7.89 -1.27
N ALA A 65 3.12 -7.33 -2.48
CA ALA A 65 3.31 -5.90 -2.69
C ALA A 65 2.08 -5.06 -2.31
N LEU A 66 0.87 -5.55 -2.59
CA LEU A 66 -0.37 -4.93 -2.13
C LEU A 66 -0.44 -4.89 -0.60
N ALA A 67 -0.09 -6.00 0.05
CA ALA A 67 -0.05 -6.07 1.50
C ALA A 67 1.00 -5.11 2.11
N GLN A 68 2.16 -4.97 1.46
CA GLN A 68 3.20 -4.02 1.88
C GLN A 68 2.74 -2.57 1.72
N LEU A 69 2.12 -2.24 0.59
CA LEU A 69 1.59 -0.91 0.35
C LEU A 69 0.52 -0.52 1.37
N GLU A 70 -0.39 -1.43 1.72
CA GLU A 70 -1.41 -1.17 2.73
C GLU A 70 -0.78 -0.91 4.11
N ARG A 71 0.23 -1.70 4.49
CA ARG A 71 0.98 -1.47 5.74
C ARG A 71 1.68 -0.12 5.75
N ALA A 72 2.36 0.24 4.66
CA ALA A 72 3.07 1.51 4.55
C ALA A 72 2.09 2.70 4.60
N ARG A 73 0.97 2.63 3.87
CA ARG A 73 -0.08 3.67 3.90
C ARG A 73 -0.66 3.84 5.29
N HIS A 74 -0.91 2.74 5.99
CA HIS A 74 -1.40 2.78 7.36
C HIS A 74 -0.42 3.52 8.29
N LYS A 75 0.87 3.18 8.25
CA LYS A 75 1.92 3.87 9.03
C LYS A 75 1.94 5.37 8.75
N VAL A 76 1.96 5.76 7.48
CA VAL A 76 1.93 7.18 7.07
C VAL A 76 0.71 7.90 7.58
N LEU A 77 -0.47 7.29 7.49
CA LEU A 77 -1.70 7.92 7.95
C LEU A 77 -1.67 8.16 9.46
N VAL A 78 -1.16 7.21 10.24
CA VAL A 78 -1.00 7.38 11.69
C VAL A 78 -0.01 8.51 12.00
N ALA A 79 1.16 8.53 11.34
CA ALA A 79 2.18 9.55 11.55
C ALA A 79 1.70 10.97 11.16
N ILE A 80 1.08 11.12 9.99
CA ILE A 80 0.55 12.41 9.52
C ILE A 80 -0.61 12.88 10.43
N PHE A 81 -1.48 11.97 10.88
CA PHE A 81 -2.53 12.35 11.82
C PHE A 81 -1.95 12.83 13.15
N ALA A 82 -0.84 12.26 13.63
CA ALA A 82 -0.18 12.74 14.84
C ALA A 82 0.28 14.21 14.67
N VAL A 83 1.06 14.48 13.63
CA VAL A 83 1.57 15.83 13.31
C VAL A 83 0.43 16.82 13.08
N ALA A 84 -0.54 16.49 12.25
CA ALA A 84 -1.61 17.42 11.89
C ALA A 84 -2.52 17.76 13.09
N LEU A 85 -2.74 16.81 14.01
CA LEU A 85 -3.48 17.08 15.24
C LEU A 85 -2.70 18.00 16.20
N GLU A 86 -1.36 17.91 16.22
CA GLU A 86 -0.48 18.82 16.97
C GLU A 86 -0.52 20.24 16.40
N ASP A 87 -0.55 20.33 15.07
CA ASP A 87 -0.72 21.59 14.33
C ASP A 87 -2.14 22.17 14.44
N GLY A 88 -3.02 21.52 15.21
CA GLY A 88 -4.35 22.02 15.55
C GLY A 88 -5.45 21.64 14.55
N MET A 89 -5.17 20.79 13.55
CA MET A 89 -6.22 20.29 12.67
C MET A 89 -7.22 19.43 13.44
N THR A 90 -8.48 19.52 13.06
CA THR A 90 -9.54 18.68 13.60
C THR A 90 -9.62 17.34 12.85
N ILE A 91 -10.12 16.29 13.53
CA ILE A 91 -10.42 15.00 12.90
C ILE A 91 -11.38 15.16 11.71
N ALA A 92 -12.28 16.15 11.77
CA ALA A 92 -13.23 16.43 10.70
C ALA A 92 -12.55 17.03 9.45
N GLU A 93 -11.54 17.88 9.62
CA GLU A 93 -10.72 18.40 8.51
C GLU A 93 -9.88 17.30 7.89
N LEU A 94 -9.24 16.47 8.73
CA LEU A 94 -8.46 15.32 8.28
C LEU A 94 -9.33 14.33 7.49
N ALA A 95 -10.52 14.00 7.98
CA ALA A 95 -11.46 13.14 7.26
C ALA A 95 -11.81 13.69 5.86
N ARG A 96 -12.06 15.00 5.76
CA ARG A 96 -12.39 15.64 4.47
C ARG A 96 -11.19 15.64 3.52
N ASN A 97 -10.00 15.99 3.99
CA ASN A 97 -8.81 16.05 3.15
C ASN A 97 -8.40 14.70 2.58
N TYR A 98 -8.55 13.63 3.37
CA TYR A 98 -8.23 12.27 2.92
C TYR A 98 -9.40 11.54 2.23
N GLY A 99 -10.60 12.14 2.20
CA GLY A 99 -11.80 11.50 1.66
C GLY A 99 -12.28 10.30 2.50
N PHE A 100 -11.95 10.26 3.79
CA PHE A 100 -12.35 9.19 4.69
C PHE A 100 -13.71 9.45 5.34
N SER A 101 -14.36 8.36 5.77
CA SER A 101 -15.46 8.49 6.72
C SER A 101 -14.97 9.04 8.05
N ARG A 102 -15.84 9.74 8.79
CA ARG A 102 -15.52 10.23 10.14
C ARG A 102 -15.09 9.11 11.09
N GLN A 103 -15.68 7.92 10.95
CA GLN A 103 -15.36 6.76 11.78
C GLN A 103 -13.92 6.28 11.52
N LEU A 104 -13.52 6.20 10.25
CA LEU A 104 -12.17 5.79 9.88
C LEU A 104 -11.12 6.83 10.33
N ALA A 105 -11.39 8.12 10.12
CA ALA A 105 -10.51 9.19 10.60
C ALA A 105 -10.38 9.19 12.14
N SER A 106 -11.46 8.91 12.87
CA SER A 106 -11.42 8.77 14.32
C SER A 106 -10.53 7.61 14.78
N ARG A 107 -10.53 6.48 14.04
CA ARG A 107 -9.63 5.35 14.32
C ARG A 107 -8.16 5.74 14.15
N TYR A 108 -7.79 6.35 13.03
CA TYR A 108 -6.42 6.84 12.81
C TYR A 108 -6.00 7.87 13.87
N ALA A 109 -6.88 8.80 14.24
CA ALA A 109 -6.60 9.77 15.29
C ALA A 109 -6.38 9.11 16.67
N LYS A 110 -7.14 8.04 16.97
CA LYS A 110 -6.96 7.27 18.21
C LYS A 110 -5.62 6.53 18.21
N GLU A 111 -5.28 5.87 17.12
CA GLU A 111 -4.02 5.15 16.96
C GLU A 111 -2.82 6.11 17.04
N ALA A 112 -2.87 7.26 16.36
CA ALA A 112 -1.85 8.30 16.41
C ALA A 112 -1.59 8.84 17.83
N ARG A 113 -2.64 8.95 18.66
CA ARG A 113 -2.51 9.33 20.07
C ARG A 113 -1.90 8.22 20.92
N ALA A 114 -2.19 6.96 20.59
CA ALA A 114 -1.67 5.80 21.32
C ALA A 114 -0.17 5.60 21.08
N THR A 115 0.32 5.79 19.84
CA THR A 115 1.75 5.69 19.52
C THR A 115 2.58 6.69 20.35
N ARG A 116 2.11 7.94 20.50
CA ARG A 116 2.75 8.96 21.34
C ARG A 116 2.78 8.67 22.84
N SER A 117 1.90 7.81 23.35
CA SER A 117 1.90 7.49 24.79
C SER A 117 2.91 6.39 25.15
N GLN A 118 3.60 5.82 24.14
CA GLN A 118 4.61 4.78 24.30
C GLN A 118 6.05 5.28 24.08
N GLU A 119 6.20 6.54 23.66
CA GLU A 119 7.45 7.29 23.51
C GLU A 119 7.69 8.19 24.72
#